data_AF-A0A3D3PS16-F1
#
_entry.id   AF-A0A3D3PS16-F1
#
_cell.length_a   1.000
_cell.length_b   1.000
_cell.length_c   1.000
_cell.angle_alpha   90.00
_cell.angle_beta   90.00
_cell.angle_gamma   90.00
#
_symmetry.space_group_name_H-M   'P 1'
#
loop_
_entity.id
_entity.type
_entity.pdbx_description
1 polymer ?
#
loop_
_entity_poly.entity_id
_entity_poly.type
_entity_poly.pdbx_seq_one_letter_code
_entity_poly.pdbx_strand_id
1 'polypeptide(L)' 'MKIAFLADPLTGFKTYKDSTYAMMVEAARRGHAVYAFEQKDMAFERGAVVANAAR' A
#
# COMPACT_ATOMS: atom_id res chain seq x y z
N MET A 1 -3.58 -13.10 -2.95
CA MET A 1 -2.59 -12.76 -1.89
C MET A 1 -3.04 -11.49 -1.16
N LYS A 2 -2.45 -11.17 0.00
CA LYS A 2 -2.57 -9.85 0.64
C LYS A 2 -1.30 -9.07 0.33
N ILE A 3 -1.42 -7.90 -0.28
CA ILE A 3 -0.30 -7.05 -0.69
C ILE A 3 -0.48 -5.70 -0.03
N ALA A 4 0.51 -5.27 0.75
CA ALA A 4 0.52 -3.96 1.39
C ALA A 4 1.58 -3.09 0.72
N PHE A 5 1.17 -1.90 0.28
CA PHE A 5 2.04 -0.90 -0.34
C PHE A 5 2.40 0.16 0.70
N LEU A 6 3.70 0.29 0.98
CA LEU A 6 4.24 1.49 1.64
C LEU A 6 4.33 2.58 0.58
N ALA A 7 3.48 3.61 0.68
CA ALA A 7 3.33 4.61 -0.36
C ALA A 7 3.04 6.00 0.21
N ASP A 8 3.24 7.03 -0.61
CA ASP A 8 2.75 8.38 -0.33
C ASP A 8 1.21 8.38 -0.21
N PRO A 9 0.61 9.42 0.39
CA PRO A 9 -0.85 9.52 0.51
C PRO A 9 -1.55 9.30 -0.83
N LEU A 10 -2.46 8.32 -0.89
CA LEU A 10 -3.19 7.97 -2.11
C LEU A 10 -3.97 9.15 -2.69
N THR A 11 -4.38 10.11 -1.85
CA THR A 11 -5.07 11.34 -2.28
C THR A 11 -4.21 12.24 -3.17
N GLY A 12 -2.88 12.13 -3.11
CA GLY A 12 -1.93 12.89 -3.92
C GLY A 12 -1.55 12.23 -5.25
N PHE A 13 -2.00 11.00 -5.50
CA PHE A 13 -1.56 10.21 -6.65
C PHE A 13 -2.03 10.82 -7.97
N LYS A 14 -1.09 10.96 -8.91
CA LYS A 14 -1.41 11.23 -10.32
C LYS A 14 -1.57 9.89 -11.03
N THR A 15 -2.79 9.35 -11.04
CA THR A 15 -3.13 8.01 -11.57
C THR A 15 -2.56 7.71 -12.96
N TYR A 16 -2.41 8.71 -13.82
CA TYR A 16 -1.87 8.57 -15.18
C TYR A 16 -0.34 8.49 -15.27
N LYS A 17 0.39 8.78 -14.18
CA LYS A 17 1.86 8.80 -14.13
C LYS A 17 2.45 8.01 -12.97
N ASP A 18 1.60 7.43 -12.13
CA ASP A 18 2.01 6.74 -10.92
C ASP A 18 2.07 5.24 -11.16
N SER A 19 3.27 4.68 -11.12
CA SER A 19 3.48 3.24 -11.27
C SER A 19 3.00 2.44 -10.06
N THR A 20 3.03 3.02 -8.85
CA THR A 20 2.48 2.40 -7.64
C THR A 20 0.98 2.20 -7.79
N TYR A 21 0.26 3.22 -8.27
CA TYR A 21 -1.15 3.11 -8.61
C TYR A 21 -1.42 2.00 -9.64
N ALA A 22 -0.65 1.97 -10.74
CA ALA A 22 -0.80 0.96 -11.77
C ALA A 22 -0.61 -0.47 -11.22
N MET A 23 0.37 -0.66 -10.33
CA MET A 23 0.61 -1.94 -9.65
C MET A 23 -0.55 -2.32 -8.72
N MET A 24 -1.10 -1.38 -7.96
CA MET A 24 -2.25 -1.60 -7.08
C MET A 24 -3.50 -2.01 -7.88
N VAL A 25 -3.79 -1.31 -8.97
CA VAL A 25 -4.93 -1.63 -9.86
C VAL A 25 -4.78 -3.04 -10.44
N GLU A 26 -3.59 -3.39 -10.94
CA GLU A 26 -3.33 -4.71 -11.50
C GLU A 26 -3.42 -5.83 -10.44
N ALA A 27 -2.90 -5.59 -9.23
CA ALA A 27 -3.03 -6.52 -8.11
C ALA A 27 -4.50 -6.76 -7.75
N ALA A 28 -5.30 -5.70 -7.66
CA ALA A 28 -6.74 -5.79 -7.43
C ALA A 28 -7.45 -6.55 -8.56
N ARG A 29 -7.10 -6.26 -9.83
CA ARG A 29 -7.65 -6.95 -11.02
C ARG A 29 -7.40 -8.46 -11.01
N ARG A 30 -6.24 -8.89 -10.47
CA ARG A 30 -5.88 -10.31 -10.28
C ARG A 30 -6.54 -10.95 -9.05
N GLY A 31 -7.45 -10.24 -8.36
CA GLY A 31 -8.15 -10.73 -7.19
C GLY A 31 -7.30 -10.75 -5.91
N HIS A 32 -6.24 -9.95 -5.85
CA HIS A 32 -5.47 -9.80 -4.62
C HIS A 32 -6.09 -8.73 -3.71
N ALA A 33 -5.99 -8.93 -2.40
CA ALA A 33 -6.34 -7.88 -1.44
C ALA A 33 -5.20 -6.87 -1.39
N VAL A 34 -5.51 -5.63 -1.73
CA VAL A 34 -4.58 -4.50 -1.72
C VAL A 34 -4.78 -3.72 -0.44
N TYR A 35 -3.67 -3.31 0.18
CA TYR A 35 -3.63 -2.42 1.33
C TYR A 35 -2.60 -1.33 1.07
N ALA A 36 -2.76 -0.17 1.69
CA ALA A 36 -1.82 0.95 1.62
C ALA A 36 -1.59 1.56 3.00
N PHE A 37 -0.38 2.04 3.23
CA PHE A 37 0.03 2.74 4.46
C PHE A 37 1.22 3.66 4.19
N GLU A 38 1.42 4.65 5.05
CA GLU A 38 2.55 5.57 5.00
C GLU A 38 3.64 5.17 6.00
N GLN A 39 4.82 5.79 5.90
CA GLN A 39 5.94 5.51 6.83
C GLN A 39 5.55 5.77 8.29
N LYS A 40 4.72 6.78 8.55
CA LYS A 40 4.23 7.13 9.90
C LYS A 40 3.33 6.06 10.52
N ASP A 41 2.75 5.18 9.70
CA ASP A 41 1.85 4.12 10.16
C ASP A 41 2.60 2.84 10.54
N MET A 42 3.92 2.82 10.34
CA MET A 42 4.80 1.68 10.56
C MET A 42 5.58 1.83 11.88
N ALA A 43 5.75 0.72 12.60
CA ALA A 43 6.55 0.64 13.81
C ALA A 43 7.37 -0.65 13.84
N PHE A 44 8.43 -0.65 14.64
CA PHE A 44 9.16 -1.87 15.00
C PHE A 44 8.83 -2.23 16.44
N GLU A 45 8.09 -3.32 16.63
CA GLU A 45 7.62 -3.77 17.93
C GLU A 45 7.98 -5.23 18.14
N ARG A 46 8.57 -5.55 19.30
CA ARG A 46 8.78 -6.95 19.74
C ARG A 46 9.50 -7.81 18.70
N GLY A 47 10.47 -7.23 17.97
CA GLY A 47 11.24 -7.94 16.94
C GLY A 47 10.54 -8.05 15.59
N ALA A 48 9.39 -7.41 15.39
CA ALA A 48 8.63 -7.43 14.15
C ALA A 48 8.36 -6.02 13.62
N VAL A 49 8.32 -5.88 12.29
CA VAL A 49 7.80 -4.68 11.63
C VAL A 49 6.29 -4.81 11.55
N VAL A 50 5.57 -3.84 12.10
CA VAL A 50 4.11 -3.76 12.10
C VAL A 50 3.66 -2.47 11.42
N ALA A 51 2.49 -2.48 10.78
CA ALA A 51 1.92 -1.28 10.19
C ALA A 51 0.38 -1.30 10.26
N ASN A 52 -0.20 -0.12 10.48
CA ASN A 52 -1.65 0.09 10.32
C ASN A 52 -1.94 0.41 8.86
N ALA A 53 -2.55 -0.52 8.13
CA ALA A 53 -2.83 -0.35 6.71
C ALA A 53 -4.33 -0.26 6.40
N ALA A 54 -4.69 0.69 5.53
CA ALA A 54 -6.04 0.82 4.98
C ALA A 54 -6.19 -0.09 3.76
N ARG A 55 -7.42 -0.51 3.48
CA ARG A 55 -7.76 -1.36 2.33
C ARG A 55 -8.44 -0.55 1.24
#